data_AF-A0A0F9NIZ9-F1
#
_entry.id   AF-A0A0F9NIZ9-F1
#
_cell.length_a   1.000
_cell.length_b   1.000
_cell.length_c   1.000
_cell.angle_alpha   90.00
_cell.angle_beta   90.00
_cell.angle_gamma   90.00
#
_symmetry.space_group_name_H-M   'P 1'
#
loop_
_entity.id
_entity.type
_entity.pdbx_description
1 polymer ?
#
loop_
_entity_poly.entity_id
_entity_poly.type
_entity_poly.pdbx_seq_one_letter_code
_entity_poly.pdbx_strand_id
1 'polypeptide(L)' 'MRVAKIITVHPVNQPGDVKYIFIGEDGSRLGEAGRTLKKGTYYEGRGGKALRGLLGK' A
#
# COMPACT_ATOMS: atom_id res chain seq x y z
N MET A 1 -12.02 9.67 3.15
CA MET A 1 -11.31 8.43 3.52
C MET A 1 -10.20 8.82 4.49
N ARG A 2 -10.26 8.37 5.74
CA ARG A 2 -9.21 8.63 6.74
C ARG A 2 -8.44 7.33 6.99
N VAL A 3 -7.12 7.38 6.81
CA VAL A 3 -6.23 6.24 7.12
C VAL A 3 -5.89 6.34 8.59
N ALA A 4 -6.20 5.28 9.35
CA ALA A 4 -5.85 5.18 10.76
C ALA A 4 -4.50 4.51 10.97
N LYS A 5 -4.17 3.53 10.11
CA LYS A 5 -2.94 2.75 10.22
C LYS A 5 -2.40 2.36 8.85
N ILE A 6 -1.07 2.28 8.77
CA ILE A 6 -0.36 1.68 7.64
C ILE A 6 0.39 0.46 8.17
N ILE A 7 0.19 -0.69 7.55
CA ILE A 7 0.94 -1.92 7.85
C ILE A 7 1.98 -2.12 6.76
N THR A 8 3.25 -2.13 7.16
CA THR A 8 4.38 -2.47 6.27
C THR A 8 4.68 -3.96 6.36
N VAL A 9 4.76 -4.63 5.22
CA VAL A 9 5.02 -6.06 5.10
C VAL A 9 6.25 -6.25 4.22
N HIS A 10 7.25 -6.95 4.76
CA HIS A 10 8.44 -7.41 4.05
C HIS A 10 8.34 -8.93 3.90
N PRO A 11 8.13 -9.47 2.68
CA PRO A 11 8.06 -10.91 2.47
C PRO A 11 9.40 -11.58 2.79
N VAL A 12 9.37 -12.59 3.65
CA VAL A 12 10.57 -13.30 4.13
C VAL A 12 11.40 -13.88 2.97
N ASN A 13 10.72 -14.43 1.95
CA ASN A 13 11.38 -15.07 0.80
C ASN A 13 11.71 -14.10 -0.34
N GLN A 14 11.33 -12.81 -0.23
CA GLN A 14 11.58 -11.79 -1.25
C GLN A 14 11.93 -10.46 -0.55
N PRO A 15 13.16 -10.31 -0.02
CA PRO A 15 13.55 -9.15 0.79
C PRO A 15 13.55 -7.82 0.02
N GLY A 16 13.61 -7.87 -1.31
CA GLY A 16 13.48 -6.69 -2.17
C GLY A 16 12.03 -6.20 -2.35
N ASP A 17 11.06 -6.99 -1.89
CA ASP A 17 9.65 -6.63 -1.98
C ASP A 17 9.20 -5.89 -0.71
N VAL A 18 8.33 -4.90 -0.90
CA VAL A 18 7.64 -4.22 0.19
C VAL A 18 6.18 -4.00 -0.18
N LYS A 19 5.29 -4.24 0.78
CA LYS A 19 3.85 -3.96 0.67
C LYS A 19 3.41 -3.08 1.84
N TYR A 20 2.65 -2.03 1.53
CA TYR A 20 1.98 -1.15 2.46
C TYR A 20 0.48 -1.41 2.36
N ILE A 21 -0.17 -1.72 3.48
CA ILE A 21 -1.62 -1.94 3.57
C ILE A 21 -2.21 -0.76 4.35
N PHE A 22 -3.18 -0.07 3.75
CA PHE A 22 -3.87 1.06 4.37
C PHE A 22 -5.13 0.57 5.09
N ILE A 23 -5.25 0.88 6.38
CA ILE A 23 -6.38 0.50 7.22
C ILE A 23 -7.12 1.77 7.66
N GLY A 24 -8.45 1.75 7.55
CA GLY A 24 -9.35 2.83 7.96
C GLY A 24 -9.61 2.85 9.46
N GLU A 25 -10.20 3.94 9.95
CA GLU A 25 -10.61 4.09 11.36
C GLU A 25 -11.63 3.03 11.79
N ASP A 26 -12.44 2.54 10.86
CA ASP A 26 -13.39 1.44 11.03
C ASP A 26 -12.73 0.04 10.97
N GLY A 27 -11.41 -0.03 10.86
CA GLY A 27 -10.66 -1.28 10.68
C GLY A 27 -10.72 -1.86 9.26
N SER A 28 -11.43 -1.21 8.33
CA SER A 28 -11.55 -1.70 6.95
C SER A 28 -10.24 -1.55 6.17
N ARG A 29 -10.00 -2.47 5.24
CA ARG A 29 -8.86 -2.36 4.31
C ARG A 29 -9.20 -1.36 3.20
N LEU A 30 -8.52 -0.22 3.21
CA LEU A 30 -8.75 0.86 2.26
C LEU A 30 -8.00 0.67 0.94
N GLY A 31 -6.91 -0.09 0.95
CA GLY A 31 -6.13 -0.42 -0.24
C GLY A 31 -4.71 -0.86 0.10
N GLU A 32 -3.86 -0.91 -0.90
CA GLU A 32 -2.45 -1.23 -0.75
C GLU A 32 -1.58 -0.52 -1.80
N ALA A 33 -0.30 -0.40 -1.49
CA ALA A 33 0.71 0.02 -2.43
C ALA A 33 2.00 -0.75 -2.13
N GLY A 34 2.95 -0.76 -3.05
CA GLY A 34 4.21 -1.40 -2.79
C GLY A 34 5.10 -1.46 -4.01
N ARG A 35 6.22 -2.14 -3.84
CA ARG A 35 7.14 -2.49 -4.91
C ARG A 35 7.44 -3.97 -4.80
N THR A 36 7.18 -4.70 -5.87
CA THR A 36 7.60 -6.10 -5.97
C THR A 36 8.45 -6.33 -7.20
N LEU A 37 9.27 -7.37 -7.20
CA LEU A 37 10.02 -7.80 -8.38
C LEU A 37 9.10 -8.14 -9.56
N LYS A 38 7.90 -8.68 -9.28
CA LYS A 38 6.94 -9.11 -10.31
C LYS A 38 6.08 -7.98 -10.88
N LYS A 39 5.61 -7.05 -10.04
CA LYS A 39 4.66 -5.98 -10.43
C LYS A 39 5.32 -4.61 -10.57
N GLY A 40 6.61 -4.46 -10.20
CA GLY A 40 7.21 -3.14 -10.03
C GLY A 40 6.48 -2.35 -8.95
N THR A 41 6.42 -1.03 -9.09
CA THR A 41 5.66 -0.17 -8.17
C THR A 41 4.17 -0.23 -8.51
N TYR A 42 3.32 -0.56 -7.53
CA TYR A 42 1.88 -0.69 -7.71
C TYR A 42 1.08 0.05 -6.64
N TYR A 43 -0.17 0.37 -7.00
CA TYR A 43 -1.12 1.14 -6.19
C TYR A 43 -2.53 0.58 -6.43
N GLU A 44 -3.09 -0.11 -5.44
CA GLU A 44 -4.39 -0.79 -5.54
C GLU A 44 -5.36 -0.33 -4.43
N GLY A 45 -6.67 -0.38 -4.74
CA GLY A 45 -7.71 0.12 -3.83
C GLY A 45 -7.75 1.66 -3.70
N ARG A 46 -8.64 2.17 -2.84
CA ARG A 46 -8.81 3.62 -2.63
C ARG A 46 -7.55 4.24 -2.01
N GLY A 47 -6.95 3.56 -1.03
CA GLY A 47 -5.70 3.96 -0.37
C GLY A 47 -4.53 4.07 -1.33
N GLY A 48 -4.29 3.03 -2.15
CA GLY A 48 -3.22 3.04 -3.14
C GLY A 48 -3.40 4.13 -4.19
N LYS A 49 -4.62 4.28 -4.75
CA LYS A 49 -4.92 5.32 -5.74
C LYS A 49 -4.72 6.74 -5.18
N ALA A 50 -5.11 6.98 -3.92
CA ALA A 50 -4.89 8.26 -3.25
C ALA A 50 -3.39 8.56 -3.08
N LEU A 51 -2.59 7.57 -2.66
CA LEU A 51 -1.13 7.72 -2.56
C LEU A 51 -0.51 8.04 -3.92
N ARG A 52 -0.92 7.34 -4.99
CA ARG A 52 -0.45 7.62 -6.35
C ARG A 52 -0.76 9.06 -6.78
N GLY A 53 -1.96 9.56 -6.46
CA GLY A 53 -2.35 10.94 -6.76
C GLY A 53 -1.53 11.99 -5.98
N LEU A 54 -1.08 11.65 -4.77
CA LEU A 54 -0.23 12.51 -3.95
C LEU A 54 1.23 12.54 -4.43
N LEU A 55 1.76 11.39 -4.87
CA LEU A 55 3.14 11.26 -5.37
C LEU A 55 3.31 11.67 -6.85
N GLY A 56 2.21 11.74 -7.61
CA GLY A 56 2.19 12.14 -9.02
C GLY A 56 2.13 13.66 -9.24
N LYS A 57 2.40 14.45 -8.20
CA LYS A 57 2.56 15.91 -8.25
C LYS A 57 3.99 16.29 -7.89
#